data_AF-C1EJ07-F1
#
_entry.id   AF-C1EJ07-F1
#
_cell.length_a   1.000
_cell.length_b   1.000
_cell.length_c   1.000
_cell.angle_alpha   90.00
_cell.angle_beta   90.00
_cell.angle_gamma   90.00
#
_symmetry.space_group_name_H-M   'P 1'
#
loop_
_entity.id
_entity.type
_entity.pdbx_description
1 polymer ?
#
loop_
_entity_poly.entity_id
_entity_poly.type
_entity_poly.pdbx_seq_one_letter_code
_entity_poly.pdbx_strand_id
1 'polypeptide(L)'
;MLVAVTICGTLQYLVLELTLNYGDEGLGDPSNPNYDSWYNFEYKVLGGVITGVILPIFNVVYQMLARVLTRWENHRREVKHTDALVVKFFVVESFNAYFSLFYIAFVKENIYHLSVQLGSMIATKFIVDQFVEYGFPALLNRLKKGRKRWYMNRAGVSSHHAGRKGFLTEEEASFEQSTLPQVRDLYLEYAEMCIQYGYLVMFAPVFPVCFLLAAANNVQEIRGDLMKIVYLGRRPVPRAAKDIGVWYVFLKLFTFVACFTNAGII
;
A
#
# COMPACT_ATOMS: atom_id res chain seq x y z
N MET A 1 0.63 -12.30 16.69
CA MET A 1 0.29 -12.26 15.25
C MET A 1 -1.16 -12.60 15.01
N LEU A 2 -1.60 -13.81 15.36
CA LEU A 2 -3.01 -14.24 15.24
C LEU A 2 -3.99 -13.22 15.83
N VAL A 3 -3.74 -12.68 17.02
CA VAL A 3 -4.61 -11.64 17.63
C VAL A 3 -4.74 -10.38 16.77
N ALA A 4 -3.67 -9.92 16.12
CA ALA A 4 -3.73 -8.74 15.25
C ALA A 4 -4.43 -9.06 13.92
N VAL A 5 -4.21 -10.25 13.38
CA VAL A 5 -4.92 -10.77 12.21
C VAL A 5 -6.40 -10.89 12.50
N THR A 6 -6.79 -11.43 13.66
CA THR A 6 -8.19 -11.58 14.04
C THR A 6 -8.82 -10.23 14.30
N ILE A 7 -8.16 -9.29 14.99
CA ILE A 7 -8.73 -7.95 15.25
C ILE A 7 -8.97 -7.20 13.94
N CYS A 8 -7.99 -7.18 13.03
CA CYS A 8 -8.18 -6.52 11.75
C CYS A 8 -9.15 -7.27 10.85
N GLY A 9 -9.10 -8.60 10.81
CA GLY A 9 -10.06 -9.41 10.08
C GLY A 9 -11.48 -9.15 10.57
N THR A 10 -11.68 -9.04 11.89
CA THR A 10 -12.97 -8.67 12.49
C THR A 10 -13.37 -7.23 12.19
N LEU A 11 -12.42 -6.29 12.15
CA LEU A 11 -12.70 -4.90 11.79
C LEU A 11 -13.05 -4.76 10.30
N GLN A 12 -12.35 -5.48 9.43
CA GLN A 12 -12.61 -5.54 8.00
C GLN A 12 -13.97 -6.18 7.73
N TYR A 13 -14.27 -7.28 8.42
CA TYR A 13 -15.58 -7.94 8.37
C TYR A 13 -16.68 -7.01 8.89
N LEU A 14 -16.45 -6.30 9.99
CA LEU A 14 -17.42 -5.34 10.53
C LEU A 14 -17.65 -4.17 9.56
N VAL A 15 -16.59 -3.61 8.95
CA VAL A 15 -16.73 -2.57 7.92
C VAL A 15 -17.54 -3.10 6.75
N LEU A 16 -17.25 -4.32 6.30
CA LEU A 16 -17.99 -4.98 5.24
C LEU A 16 -19.45 -5.20 5.60
N GLU A 17 -19.74 -5.74 6.78
CA GLU A 17 -21.07 -6.01 7.29
C GLU A 17 -21.86 -4.71 7.51
N LEU A 18 -21.23 -3.66 8.03
CA LEU A 18 -21.83 -2.32 8.10
C LEU A 18 -22.15 -1.79 6.71
N THR A 19 -21.22 -1.85 5.74
CA THR A 19 -21.49 -1.34 4.38
C THR A 19 -22.56 -2.14 3.64
N LEU A 20 -22.66 -3.44 3.92
CA LEU A 20 -23.67 -4.33 3.35
C LEU A 20 -25.03 -4.10 4.02
N ASN A 21 -25.08 -4.13 5.35
CA ASN A 21 -26.32 -4.01 6.11
C ASN A 21 -26.90 -2.61 6.02
N TYR A 22 -26.09 -1.54 5.94
CA TYR A 22 -26.63 -0.19 5.71
C TYR A 22 -27.17 0.00 4.29
N GLY A 23 -26.63 -0.74 3.31
CA GLY A 23 -27.18 -0.79 1.96
C GLY A 23 -28.53 -1.51 1.91
N ASP A 24 -28.69 -2.58 2.69
CA ASP A 24 -29.97 -3.31 2.79
C ASP A 24 -30.97 -2.59 3.72
N GLU A 25 -30.59 -2.02 4.85
CA GLU A 25 -31.51 -1.31 5.78
C GLU A 25 -32.05 0.02 5.20
N GLY A 26 -31.42 0.54 4.14
CA GLY A 26 -31.97 1.61 3.29
C GLY A 26 -33.21 1.21 2.49
N LEU A 27 -33.72 -0.02 2.66
CA LEU A 27 -35.03 -0.55 2.19
C LEU A 27 -36.21 0.29 2.73
N GLY A 28 -36.28 1.54 2.29
CA GLY A 28 -37.56 2.18 2.04
C GLY A 28 -38.28 1.40 0.94
N ASP A 29 -39.60 1.29 1.09
CA ASP A 29 -40.59 0.74 0.16
C ASP A 29 -40.06 0.39 -1.26
N PRO A 30 -40.14 -0.89 -1.69
CA PRO A 30 -39.83 -1.32 -3.06
C PRO A 30 -40.58 -0.57 -4.17
N SER A 31 -41.63 0.20 -3.83
CA SER A 31 -42.36 1.07 -4.74
C SER A 31 -41.63 2.38 -5.06
N ASN A 32 -40.56 2.73 -4.34
CA ASN A 32 -39.82 3.98 -4.53
C ASN A 32 -38.96 3.90 -5.81
N PRO A 33 -39.15 4.78 -6.81
CA PRO A 33 -38.33 4.79 -8.03
C PRO A 33 -36.83 5.11 -7.79
N ASN A 34 -36.46 5.60 -6.60
CA ASN A 34 -35.08 5.82 -6.18
C ASN A 34 -34.46 4.65 -5.39
N TYR A 35 -35.16 3.51 -5.30
CA TYR A 35 -34.74 2.31 -4.55
C TYR A 35 -33.39 1.74 -5.01
N ASP A 36 -33.02 1.91 -6.28
CA ASP A 36 -31.93 1.14 -6.89
C ASP A 36 -30.65 1.95 -7.23
N SER A 37 -30.70 3.28 -7.29
CA SER A 37 -29.71 3.99 -8.11
C SER A 37 -28.53 4.64 -7.38
N TRP A 38 -28.76 5.59 -6.46
CA TRP A 38 -27.66 6.46 -5.99
C TRP A 38 -27.16 6.13 -4.58
N TYR A 39 -28.06 5.94 -3.61
CA TYR A 39 -27.68 5.63 -2.22
C TYR A 39 -26.92 4.29 -2.12
N ASN A 40 -27.41 3.26 -2.80
CA ASN A 40 -26.76 1.95 -2.83
C ASN A 40 -25.38 1.99 -3.50
N PHE A 41 -25.16 2.89 -4.47
CA PHE A 41 -23.85 3.06 -5.08
C PHE A 41 -22.88 3.77 -4.13
N GLU A 42 -23.33 4.84 -3.45
CA GLU A 42 -22.53 5.60 -2.51
C GLU A 42 -21.99 4.73 -1.36
N TYR A 43 -22.81 3.89 -0.73
CA TYR A 43 -22.36 3.01 0.35
C TYR A 43 -21.37 1.93 -0.10
N LYS A 44 -21.55 1.39 -1.32
CA LYS A 44 -20.62 0.42 -1.92
C LYS A 44 -19.26 1.07 -2.21
N VAL A 45 -19.26 2.31 -2.72
CA VAL A 45 -18.04 3.09 -2.91
C VAL A 45 -17.39 3.42 -1.56
N LEU A 46 -18.19 3.80 -0.56
CA LEU A 46 -17.72 4.11 0.79
C LEU A 46 -16.96 2.92 1.39
N GLY A 47 -17.46 1.69 1.23
CA GLY A 47 -16.79 0.48 1.70
C GLY A 47 -15.41 0.27 1.09
N GLY A 48 -15.27 0.48 -0.23
CA GLY A 48 -13.97 0.43 -0.89
C GLY A 48 -13.03 1.56 -0.48
N VAL A 49 -13.54 2.78 -0.28
CA VAL A 49 -12.76 3.92 0.22
C VAL A 49 -12.23 3.66 1.63
N ILE A 50 -13.11 3.24 2.56
CA ILE A 50 -12.72 2.92 3.93
C ILE A 50 -11.64 1.83 3.91
N THR A 51 -11.84 0.78 3.12
CA THR A 51 -10.86 -0.30 2.96
C THR A 51 -9.52 0.23 2.44
N GLY A 52 -9.54 1.09 1.41
CA GLY A 52 -8.34 1.68 0.83
C GLY A 52 -7.54 2.58 1.78
N VAL A 53 -8.20 3.23 2.75
CA VAL A 53 -7.55 4.05 3.78
C VAL A 53 -7.05 3.21 4.96
N ILE A 54 -7.84 2.21 5.37
CA ILE A 54 -7.55 1.37 6.52
C ILE A 54 -6.37 0.42 6.26
N LEU A 55 -6.26 -0.14 5.05
CA LEU A 55 -5.20 -1.09 4.70
C LEU A 55 -3.78 -0.54 4.94
N PRO A 56 -3.39 0.66 4.45
CA PRO A 56 -2.09 1.26 4.75
C PRO A 56 -1.80 1.44 6.25
N ILE A 57 -2.81 1.78 7.06
CA ILE A 57 -2.66 1.96 8.50
C ILE A 57 -2.32 0.62 9.16
N PHE A 58 -3.06 -0.44 8.83
CA PHE A 58 -2.79 -1.77 9.36
C PHE A 58 -1.45 -2.33 8.88
N ASN A 59 -1.03 -2.02 7.65
CA ASN A 59 0.27 -2.42 7.14
C ASN A 59 1.42 -1.95 8.06
N VAL A 60 1.36 -0.72 8.57
CA VAL A 60 2.36 -0.24 9.55
C VAL A 60 2.37 -1.11 10.81
N VAL A 61 1.20 -1.46 11.34
CA VAL A 61 1.07 -2.32 12.53
C VAL A 61 1.62 -3.72 12.24
N TYR A 62 1.32 -4.30 11.08
CA TYR A 62 1.82 -5.62 10.70
C TYR A 62 3.31 -5.65 10.48
N GLN A 63 3.89 -4.61 9.88
CA GLN A 63 5.34 -4.52 9.77
C GLN A 63 5.99 -4.47 11.15
N MET A 64 5.43 -3.71 12.09
CA MET A 64 5.95 -3.66 13.46
C MET A 64 5.90 -5.04 14.12
N LEU A 65 4.77 -5.74 14.01
CA LEU A 65 4.60 -7.08 14.58
C LEU A 65 5.51 -8.11 13.93
N ALA A 66 5.59 -8.12 12.60
CA ALA A 66 6.45 -9.03 11.86
C ALA A 66 7.93 -8.82 12.22
N ARG A 67 8.37 -7.56 12.38
CA ARG A 67 9.74 -7.24 12.83
C ARG A 67 10.01 -7.70 14.28
N VAL A 68 9.05 -7.58 15.19
CA VAL A 68 9.22 -8.07 16.57
C VAL A 68 9.35 -9.60 16.57
N LEU A 69 8.44 -10.30 15.89
CA LEU A 69 8.43 -11.75 15.85
C LEU A 69 9.68 -12.33 15.19
N THR A 70 10.09 -11.75 14.07
CA THR A 70 11.26 -12.26 13.33
C THR A 70 12.56 -12.04 14.12
N ARG A 71 12.64 -10.95 14.91
CA ARG A 71 13.74 -10.72 15.85
C ARG A 71 13.76 -11.77 16.97
N TRP A 72 12.60 -12.17 17.47
CA TRP A 72 12.50 -13.22 18.50
C TRP A 72 12.94 -14.60 17.99
N GLU A 73 12.77 -14.88 16.70
CA GLU A 73 13.18 -16.16 16.10
C GLU A 73 14.69 -16.31 15.89
N ASN A 74 15.47 -15.24 16.11
CA ASN A 74 16.93 -15.25 16.11
C ASN A 74 17.57 -16.03 14.94
N HIS A 75 17.29 -15.59 13.72
CA HIS A 75 17.80 -16.24 12.52
C HIS A 75 19.32 -16.06 12.37
N ARG A 76 20.03 -17.16 12.07
CA ARG A 76 21.49 -17.15 11.88
C ARG A 76 21.98 -16.38 10.65
N ARG A 77 21.17 -16.27 9.59
CA ARG A 77 21.56 -15.62 8.32
C ARG A 77 20.56 -14.53 7.98
N GLU A 78 21.07 -13.38 7.53
CA GLU A 78 20.28 -12.23 7.08
C GLU A 78 19.23 -12.62 6.02
N VAL A 79 19.59 -13.44 5.03
CA VAL A 79 18.64 -13.88 3.99
C VAL A 79 17.46 -14.64 4.59
N LYS A 80 17.72 -15.58 5.52
CA LYS A 80 16.64 -16.31 6.20
C LYS A 80 15.80 -15.41 7.08
N HIS A 81 16.43 -14.42 7.73
CA HIS A 81 15.74 -13.42 8.52
C HIS A 81 14.80 -12.58 7.64
N THR A 82 15.28 -12.06 6.51
CA THR A 82 14.46 -11.27 5.60
C THR A 82 13.34 -12.10 4.99
N ASP A 83 13.61 -13.32 4.54
CA ASP A 83 12.57 -14.19 3.97
C ASP A 83 11.46 -14.50 4.98
N ALA A 84 11.83 -14.83 6.22
CA ALA A 84 10.87 -15.08 7.28
C ALA A 84 10.06 -13.83 7.65
N LEU A 85 10.68 -12.64 7.64
CA LEU A 85 10.00 -11.37 7.84
C LEU A 85 8.96 -11.11 6.75
N VAL A 86 9.37 -11.29 5.49
CA VAL A 86 8.51 -11.10 4.31
C VAL A 86 7.32 -12.03 4.36
N VAL A 87 7.54 -13.33 4.62
CA VAL A 87 6.44 -14.31 4.71
C VAL A 87 5.44 -13.91 5.78
N LYS A 88 5.90 -13.53 6.97
CA LYS A 88 5.00 -13.15 8.07
C LYS A 88 4.18 -11.90 7.74
N PHE A 89 4.84 -10.87 7.24
CA PHE A 89 4.18 -9.63 6.88
C PHE A 89 3.18 -9.84 5.73
N PHE A 90 3.64 -10.45 4.64
CA PHE A 90 2.90 -10.52 3.39
C PHE A 90 1.69 -11.45 3.44
N VAL A 91 1.74 -12.57 4.19
CA VAL A 91 0.59 -13.47 4.34
C VAL A 91 -0.58 -12.75 5.02
N VAL A 92 -0.29 -11.95 6.05
CA VAL A 92 -1.32 -11.17 6.76
C VAL A 92 -1.84 -10.04 5.90
N GLU A 93 -0.94 -9.33 5.22
CA GLU A 93 -1.30 -8.26 4.32
C GLU A 93 -2.22 -8.75 3.20
N SER A 94 -1.84 -9.85 2.53
CA SER A 94 -2.61 -10.47 1.45
C SER A 94 -3.98 -10.95 1.94
N PHE A 95 -4.04 -11.60 3.10
CA PHE A 95 -5.31 -12.05 3.65
C PHE A 95 -6.28 -10.87 3.85
N ASN A 96 -5.81 -9.78 4.48
CA ASN A 96 -6.67 -8.61 4.70
C ASN A 96 -7.04 -7.87 3.41
N ALA A 97 -6.15 -7.87 2.43
CA ALA A 97 -6.38 -7.28 1.12
C ALA A 97 -7.48 -8.01 0.33
N TYR A 98 -7.53 -9.34 0.39
CA TYR A 98 -8.45 -10.13 -0.44
C TYR A 98 -9.68 -10.67 0.30
N PHE A 99 -9.67 -10.76 1.63
CA PHE A 99 -10.74 -11.43 2.38
C PHE A 99 -12.13 -10.86 2.11
N SER A 100 -12.26 -9.52 2.11
CA SER A 100 -13.55 -8.86 1.82
C SER A 100 -14.02 -9.13 0.39
N LEU A 101 -13.11 -9.12 -0.59
CA LEU A 101 -13.42 -9.40 -1.99
C LEU A 101 -13.87 -10.85 -2.17
N PHE A 102 -13.18 -11.80 -1.55
CA PHE A 102 -13.57 -13.21 -1.58
C PHE A 102 -14.93 -13.46 -0.93
N TYR A 103 -15.22 -12.78 0.18
CA TYR A 103 -16.53 -12.86 0.82
C TYR A 103 -17.64 -12.36 -0.10
N ILE A 104 -17.46 -11.22 -0.77
CA ILE A 104 -18.47 -10.69 -1.68
C ILE A 104 -18.64 -11.56 -2.90
N ALA A 105 -17.53 -12.08 -3.45
CA ALA A 105 -17.54 -12.94 -4.63
C ALA A 105 -18.28 -14.26 -4.38
N PHE A 106 -17.99 -14.95 -3.28
CA PHE A 106 -18.43 -16.34 -3.08
C PHE A 106 -19.50 -16.55 -2.01
N VAL A 107 -19.71 -15.60 -1.10
CA VAL A 107 -20.76 -15.70 -0.07
C VAL A 107 -21.95 -14.83 -0.42
N LYS A 108 -21.70 -13.60 -0.88
CA LYS A 108 -22.78 -12.67 -1.29
C LYS A 108 -23.13 -12.77 -2.76
N GLU A 109 -22.27 -13.37 -3.58
CA GLU A 109 -22.49 -13.63 -5.02
C GLU A 109 -22.90 -12.37 -5.81
N ASN A 110 -22.41 -11.19 -5.41
CA ASN A 110 -22.78 -9.91 -6.02
C ASN A 110 -21.61 -9.31 -6.82
N ILE A 111 -21.55 -9.63 -8.11
CA ILE A 111 -20.48 -9.20 -9.02
C ILE A 111 -20.44 -7.67 -9.16
N TYR A 112 -21.59 -7.01 -9.16
CA TYR A 112 -21.67 -5.55 -9.24
C TYR A 112 -21.06 -4.88 -8.00
N HIS A 113 -21.39 -5.38 -6.80
CA HIS A 113 -20.79 -4.85 -5.58
C HIS A 113 -19.27 -5.11 -5.56
N LEU A 114 -18.85 -6.31 -5.99
CA LEU A 114 -17.44 -6.66 -6.06
C LEU A 114 -16.65 -5.72 -6.99
N SER A 115 -17.18 -5.39 -8.17
CA SER A 115 -16.52 -4.50 -9.13
C SER A 115 -16.43 -3.06 -8.61
N VAL A 116 -17.50 -2.54 -8.00
CA VAL A 116 -17.52 -1.20 -7.40
C VAL A 116 -16.54 -1.12 -6.22
N GLN A 117 -16.50 -2.14 -5.36
CA GLN A 117 -15.58 -2.17 -4.22
C GLN A 117 -14.13 -2.29 -4.66
N LEU A 118 -13.83 -3.17 -5.62
CA LEU A 118 -12.47 -3.32 -6.16
C LEU A 118 -12.01 -2.01 -6.82
N GLY A 119 -12.86 -1.42 -7.67
CA GLY A 119 -12.54 -0.18 -8.39
C GLY A 119 -12.33 1.01 -7.44
N SER A 120 -13.24 1.22 -6.49
CA SER A 120 -13.12 2.30 -5.50
C SER A 120 -11.94 2.10 -4.55
N MET A 121 -11.63 0.86 -4.15
CA MET A 121 -10.45 0.55 -3.33
C MET A 121 -9.14 0.85 -4.08
N ILE A 122 -9.01 0.41 -5.34
CA ILE A 122 -7.81 0.68 -6.16
C ILE A 122 -7.64 2.18 -6.38
N ALA A 123 -8.73 2.89 -6.72
CA ALA A 123 -8.70 4.34 -6.92
C ALA A 123 -8.30 5.08 -5.63
N THR A 124 -8.85 4.67 -4.49
CA THR A 124 -8.51 5.26 -3.19
C THR A 124 -7.06 5.00 -2.84
N LYS A 125 -6.57 3.77 -3.04
CA LYS A 125 -5.19 3.42 -2.78
C LYS A 125 -4.25 4.27 -3.63
N PHE A 126 -4.50 4.38 -4.93
CA PHE A 126 -3.74 5.24 -5.84
C PHE A 126 -3.65 6.68 -5.33
N ILE A 127 -4.77 7.23 -4.85
CA ILE A 127 -4.82 8.59 -4.28
C ILE A 127 -3.99 8.67 -2.99
N VAL A 128 -4.18 7.73 -2.06
CA VAL A 128 -3.48 7.70 -0.78
C VAL A 128 -1.97 7.60 -1.00
N ASP A 129 -1.52 6.70 -1.87
CA ASP A 129 -0.09 6.49 -2.14
C ASP A 129 0.53 7.75 -2.78
N GLN A 130 -0.16 8.37 -3.74
CA GLN A 130 0.30 9.65 -4.32
C GLN A 130 0.42 10.76 -3.25
N PHE A 131 -0.54 10.84 -2.31
CA PHE A 131 -0.49 11.81 -1.22
C PHE A 131 0.62 11.53 -0.21
N VAL A 132 0.76 10.28 0.24
CA VAL A 132 1.75 9.88 1.24
C VAL A 132 3.16 10.00 0.67
N GLU A 133 3.35 9.65 -0.60
CA GLU A 133 4.67 9.61 -1.21
C GLU A 133 5.14 10.97 -1.71
N TYR A 134 4.28 11.73 -2.38
CA TYR A 134 4.67 13.02 -2.97
C TYR A 134 4.17 14.21 -2.16
N GLY A 135 2.93 14.14 -1.66
CA GLY A 135 2.30 15.25 -0.94
C GLY A 135 2.93 15.50 0.43
N PHE A 136 3.03 14.47 1.26
CA PHE A 136 3.44 14.58 2.65
C PHE A 136 4.91 15.03 2.81
N PRO A 137 5.90 14.44 2.10
CA PRO A 137 7.29 14.90 2.18
C PRO A 137 7.45 16.33 1.66
N ALA A 138 6.75 16.72 0.59
CA ALA A 138 6.79 18.09 0.07
C ALA A 138 6.24 19.10 1.08
N LEU A 139 5.11 18.77 1.73
CA LEU A 139 4.52 19.61 2.78
C LEU A 139 5.45 19.75 3.98
N LEU A 140 5.99 18.65 4.50
CA LEU A 140 6.94 18.68 5.61
C LEU A 140 8.19 19.49 5.26
N ASN A 141 8.72 19.33 4.05
CA ASN A 141 9.90 20.08 3.61
C ASN A 141 9.61 21.58 3.50
N ARG A 142 8.41 21.99 3.05
CA ARG A 142 7.98 23.40 3.06
C ARG A 142 7.86 23.95 4.48
N LEU A 143 7.23 23.19 5.39
CA LEU A 143 7.07 23.60 6.80
C LEU A 143 8.42 23.71 7.52
N LYS A 144 9.34 22.76 7.30
CA LYS A 144 10.71 22.80 7.84
C LYS A 144 11.49 24.00 7.31
N LYS A 145 11.41 24.30 6.00
CA LYS A 145 12.05 25.47 5.39
C LYS A 145 11.48 26.78 5.93
N GLY A 146 10.16 26.89 6.05
CA GLY A 146 9.49 28.07 6.63
C GLY A 146 9.91 28.32 8.08
N ARG A 147 9.95 27.26 8.89
CA ARG A 147 10.41 27.32 10.29
C ARG A 147 11.89 27.69 10.41
N LYS A 148 12.76 27.10 9.58
CA LYS A 148 14.20 27.42 9.55
C LYS A 148 14.42 28.88 9.15
N ARG A 149 13.70 29.39 8.15
CA ARG A 149 13.76 30.79 7.71
C ARG A 149 13.32 31.74 8.81
N TRP A 150 12.26 31.40 9.53
CA TRP A 150 11.80 32.17 10.69
C TRP A 150 12.83 32.22 11.82
N TYR A 151 13.45 31.07 12.15
CA TYR A 151 14.51 31.00 13.16
C TYR A 151 15.75 31.79 12.75
N MET A 152 16.22 31.66 11.51
CA MET A 152 17.38 32.39 10.97
C MET A 152 17.17 33.91 11.00
N ASN A 153 15.98 34.38 10.59
CA ASN A 153 15.62 35.80 10.63
C ASN A 153 15.58 36.34 12.08
N ARG A 154 15.15 35.51 13.04
CA ARG A 154 15.09 35.90 14.46
C ARG A 154 16.45 35.84 15.15
N ALA A 155 17.35 34.95 14.72
CA ALA A 155 18.70 34.79 15.25
C ALA A 155 19.72 35.76 14.63
N GLY A 156 19.34 36.56 13.62
CA GLY A 156 20.24 37.53 12.98
C GLY A 156 21.41 36.91 12.21
N VAL A 157 21.35 35.61 11.90
CA VAL A 157 22.46 34.87 11.26
C VAL A 157 22.42 35.09 9.75
N SER A 158 23.24 36.01 9.24
CA SER A 158 23.43 36.25 7.81
C SER A 158 24.33 35.16 7.21
N SER A 159 23.84 34.43 6.20
CA SER A 159 24.52 33.28 5.61
C SER A 159 25.60 33.74 4.61
N HIS A 160 26.84 33.86 5.08
CA HIS A 160 28.00 34.36 4.31
C HIS A 160 28.75 33.28 3.49
N HIS A 161 28.17 32.10 3.23
CA HIS A 161 28.87 30.97 2.57
C HIS A 161 28.26 30.51 1.24
N ALA A 162 27.52 31.38 0.55
CA ALA A 162 26.89 31.08 -0.75
C ALA A 162 27.86 31.13 -1.96
N GLY A 163 29.13 30.74 -1.79
CA GLY A 163 30.21 31.10 -2.72
C GLY A 163 30.83 29.99 -3.59
N ARG A 164 30.62 28.69 -3.31
CA ARG A 164 31.36 27.63 -4.04
C ARG A 164 30.42 26.69 -4.78
N LYS A 165 29.99 27.10 -5.99
CA LYS A 165 29.37 26.22 -6.99
C LYS A 165 30.47 25.43 -7.74
N GLY A 166 31.17 24.56 -7.02
CA GLY A 166 32.15 23.65 -7.60
C GLY A 166 32.10 22.33 -6.83
N PHE A 167 32.38 21.23 -7.53
CA PHE A 167 32.49 19.84 -7.03
C PHE A 167 32.56 19.75 -5.49
N LEU A 168 31.53 19.16 -4.87
CA LEU A 168 31.53 18.84 -3.45
C LEU A 168 32.79 18.03 -3.13
N THR A 169 33.49 18.40 -2.07
CA THR A 169 34.55 17.54 -1.54
C THR A 169 33.95 16.20 -1.10
N GLU A 170 34.71 15.10 -1.17
CA GLU A 170 34.21 13.77 -0.80
C GLU A 170 33.65 13.75 0.63
N GLU A 171 34.21 14.57 1.51
CA GLU A 171 33.77 14.73 2.89
C GLU A 171 32.42 15.44 2.99
N GLU A 172 32.20 16.53 2.25
CA GLU A 172 30.91 17.23 2.17
C GLU A 172 29.81 16.34 1.58
N ALA A 173 30.11 15.59 0.51
CA ALA A 173 29.16 14.66 -0.09
C ALA A 173 28.80 13.51 0.85
N SER A 174 29.79 12.95 1.56
CA SER A 174 29.57 11.90 2.57
C SER A 174 28.74 12.42 3.75
N PHE A 175 28.99 13.65 4.17
CA PHE A 175 28.23 14.31 5.21
C PHE A 175 26.78 14.53 4.78
N GLU A 176 26.54 15.10 3.60
CA GLU A 176 25.18 15.28 3.05
C GLU A 176 24.43 13.94 3.01
N GLN A 177 25.08 12.89 2.52
CA GLN A 177 24.52 11.57 2.43
C GLN A 177 24.22 10.91 3.80
N SER A 178 24.93 11.30 4.86
CA SER A 178 24.65 10.86 6.23
C SER A 178 23.38 11.47 6.83
N THR A 179 22.95 12.63 6.30
CA THR A 179 21.75 13.33 6.76
C THR A 179 20.47 12.80 6.12
N LEU A 180 20.59 12.05 5.01
CA LEU A 180 19.45 11.47 4.30
C LEU A 180 18.91 10.23 5.04
N PRO A 181 17.59 10.00 5.02
CA PRO A 181 17.01 8.79 5.57
C PRO A 181 17.45 7.56 4.76
N GLN A 182 17.42 6.40 5.41
CA GLN A 182 17.61 5.13 4.71
C GLN A 182 16.41 4.89 3.78
N VAL A 183 16.68 4.45 2.54
CA VAL A 183 15.64 4.02 1.60
C VAL A 183 14.78 2.95 2.27
N ARG A 184 13.47 2.99 2.00
CA ARG A 184 12.49 2.00 2.47
C ARG A 184 12.95 0.58 2.16
N ASP A 185 12.60 -0.37 3.02
CA ASP A 185 12.97 -1.76 2.78
C ASP A 185 12.31 -2.29 1.49
N LEU A 186 13.13 -2.86 0.60
CA LEU A 186 12.72 -3.35 -0.73
C LEU A 186 11.52 -4.31 -0.69
N TYR A 187 11.37 -5.09 0.38
CA TYR A 187 10.25 -6.03 0.49
C TYR A 187 8.89 -5.34 0.59
N LEU A 188 8.83 -4.10 1.06
CA LEU A 188 7.59 -3.33 1.12
C LEU A 188 7.13 -2.89 -0.27
N GLU A 189 8.10 -2.51 -1.12
CA GLU A 189 7.86 -2.16 -2.52
C GLU A 189 7.40 -3.38 -3.32
N TYR A 190 8.02 -4.55 -3.10
CA TYR A 190 7.54 -5.79 -3.71
C TYR A 190 6.17 -6.24 -3.21
N ALA A 191 5.86 -6.06 -1.92
CA ALA A 191 4.56 -6.44 -1.36
C ALA A 191 3.43 -5.69 -2.07
N GLU A 192 3.63 -4.38 -2.26
CA GLU A 192 2.69 -3.51 -2.94
C GLU A 192 2.41 -3.97 -4.38
N MET A 193 3.47 -4.21 -5.15
CA MET A 193 3.35 -4.71 -6.53
C MET A 193 2.74 -6.12 -6.60
N CYS A 194 3.08 -7.01 -5.66
CA CYS A 194 2.52 -8.36 -5.63
C CYS A 194 1.03 -8.35 -5.30
N ILE A 195 0.57 -7.47 -4.40
CA ILE A 195 -0.85 -7.34 -4.10
C ILE A 195 -1.63 -6.80 -5.30
N GLN A 196 -1.08 -5.81 -5.98
CA GLN A 196 -1.65 -5.28 -7.21
C GLN A 196 -1.75 -6.35 -8.31
N TYR A 197 -0.71 -7.18 -8.46
CA TYR A 197 -0.74 -8.34 -9.36
C TYR A 197 -1.87 -9.30 -8.98
N GLY A 198 -2.06 -9.61 -7.69
CA GLY A 198 -3.14 -10.49 -7.24
C GLY A 198 -4.53 -9.95 -7.57
N TYR A 199 -4.77 -8.64 -7.43
CA TYR A 199 -6.05 -8.03 -7.86
C TYR A 199 -6.30 -8.24 -9.36
N LEU A 200 -5.26 -8.07 -10.19
CA LEU A 200 -5.37 -8.24 -11.64
C LEU A 200 -5.69 -9.67 -12.04
N VAL A 201 -5.03 -10.66 -11.45
CA VAL A 201 -5.19 -12.05 -11.88
C VAL A 201 -6.40 -12.74 -11.28
N MET A 202 -6.73 -12.48 -10.01
CA MET A 202 -7.83 -13.18 -9.31
C MET A 202 -9.22 -12.61 -9.65
N PHE A 203 -9.31 -11.34 -10.04
CA PHE A 203 -10.59 -10.65 -10.28
C PHE A 203 -10.71 -10.07 -11.69
N ALA A 204 -9.95 -10.62 -12.65
CA ALA A 204 -9.90 -10.13 -14.03
C ALA A 204 -11.29 -10.01 -14.70
N PRO A 205 -12.21 -10.99 -14.58
CA PRO A 205 -13.52 -10.93 -15.22
C PRO A 205 -14.43 -9.84 -14.62
N VAL A 206 -14.21 -9.49 -13.35
CA VAL A 206 -15.08 -8.59 -12.58
C VAL A 206 -14.83 -7.13 -12.93
N PHE A 207 -13.56 -6.76 -13.16
CA PHE A 207 -13.18 -5.39 -13.48
C PHE A 207 -12.18 -5.34 -14.65
N PRO A 208 -12.65 -5.44 -15.90
CA PRO A 208 -11.79 -5.51 -17.08
C PRO A 208 -10.88 -4.28 -17.25
N VAL A 209 -11.26 -3.10 -16.76
CA VAL A 209 -10.46 -1.87 -16.87
C VAL A 209 -9.26 -1.87 -15.89
N CYS A 210 -9.22 -2.80 -14.94
CA CYS A 210 -8.19 -2.87 -13.90
C CYS A 210 -6.76 -2.88 -14.45
N PHE A 211 -6.51 -3.57 -15.56
CA PHE A 211 -5.16 -3.66 -16.12
C PHE A 211 -4.64 -2.31 -16.65
N LEU A 212 -5.50 -1.46 -17.19
CA LEU A 212 -5.12 -0.13 -17.66
C LEU A 212 -4.75 0.77 -16.49
N LEU A 213 -5.54 0.72 -15.41
CA LEU A 213 -5.27 1.48 -14.18
C LEU A 213 -3.98 1.02 -13.52
N ALA A 214 -3.74 -0.29 -13.46
CA ALA A 214 -2.52 -0.84 -12.92
C ALA A 214 -1.30 -0.47 -13.78
N ALA A 215 -1.42 -0.49 -15.11
CA ALA A 215 -0.34 -0.06 -16.00
C ALA A 215 0.00 1.43 -15.80
N ALA A 216 -1.02 2.29 -15.67
CA ALA A 216 -0.83 3.71 -15.39
C ALA A 216 -0.15 3.95 -14.03
N ASN A 217 -0.57 3.22 -12.99
CA ASN A 217 0.07 3.25 -11.68
C ASN A 217 1.53 2.79 -11.76
N ASN A 218 1.85 1.69 -12.46
CA ASN A 218 3.22 1.21 -12.63
C ASN A 218 4.13 2.24 -13.33
N VAL A 219 3.63 2.98 -14.32
CA VAL A 219 4.40 4.04 -14.99
C VAL A 219 4.76 5.17 -14.03
N GLN A 220 3.83 5.54 -13.14
CA GLN A 220 4.07 6.53 -12.11
C GLN A 220 5.03 5.99 -11.04
N GLU A 221 4.84 4.75 -10.59
CA GLU A 221 5.68 4.11 -9.56
C GLU A 221 7.13 3.98 -9.98
N ILE A 222 7.41 3.58 -11.24
CA ILE A 222 8.79 3.50 -11.74
C ILE A 222 9.50 4.86 -11.59
N ARG A 223 8.79 5.96 -11.85
CA ARG A 223 9.35 7.32 -11.68
C ARG A 223 9.47 7.70 -10.20
N GLY A 224 8.49 7.34 -9.38
CA GLY A 224 8.50 7.54 -7.93
C GLY A 224 9.66 6.84 -7.24
N ASP A 225 9.83 5.55 -7.50
CA ASP A 225 10.93 4.72 -7.00
C ASP A 225 12.30 5.26 -7.42
N LEU A 226 12.44 5.71 -8.67
CA LEU A 226 13.66 6.36 -9.12
C LEU A 226 13.97 7.63 -8.30
N MET A 227 12.97 8.49 -8.08
CA MET A 227 13.15 9.72 -7.31
C MET A 227 13.46 9.43 -5.83
N LYS A 228 12.82 8.40 -5.25
CA LYS A 228 13.08 7.93 -3.89
C LYS A 228 14.54 7.50 -3.72
N ILE A 229 15.10 6.75 -4.67
CA ILE A 229 16.48 6.26 -4.60
C ILE A 229 17.51 7.35 -4.91
N VAL A 230 17.24 8.22 -5.89
CA VAL A 230 18.22 9.21 -6.37
C VAL A 230 18.29 10.45 -5.48
N TYR A 231 17.14 10.95 -5.00
CA TYR A 231 17.07 12.27 -4.36
C TYR A 231 16.67 12.23 -2.89
N LEU A 232 15.95 11.21 -2.44
CA LEU A 232 15.35 11.19 -1.10
C LEU A 232 16.06 10.23 -0.13
N GLY A 233 16.72 9.20 -0.66
CA GLY A 233 17.33 8.15 0.13
C GLY A 233 18.84 8.15 0.09
N ARG A 234 19.44 7.68 1.18
CA ARG A 234 20.86 7.32 1.21
C ARG A 234 21.12 6.15 0.27
N ARG A 235 22.21 6.18 -0.50
CA ARG A 235 22.63 5.08 -1.39
C ARG A 235 22.60 3.73 -0.65
N PRO A 236 21.83 2.74 -1.13
CA PRO A 236 21.82 1.41 -0.56
C PRO A 236 23.11 0.65 -0.90
N VAL A 237 23.53 -0.25 -0.01
CA VAL A 237 24.68 -1.13 -0.25
C VAL A 237 24.27 -2.20 -1.27
N PRO A 238 25.02 -2.41 -2.37
CA PRO A 238 24.68 -3.43 -3.35
C PRO A 238 24.76 -4.82 -2.70
N ARG A 239 23.69 -5.61 -2.88
CA ARG A 239 23.62 -6.99 -2.40
C ARG A 239 23.47 -7.91 -3.61
N ALA A 240 24.32 -8.92 -3.71
CA ALA A 240 24.16 -9.94 -4.74
C ALA A 240 22.90 -10.76 -4.46
N ALA A 241 22.04 -10.89 -5.46
CA ALA A 241 20.85 -11.73 -5.43
C ALA A 241 20.86 -12.64 -6.67
N LYS A 242 20.51 -13.91 -6.48
CA LYS A 242 20.41 -14.89 -7.57
C LYS A 242 19.08 -14.77 -8.31
N ASP A 243 18.03 -14.46 -7.56
CA ASP A 243 16.64 -14.42 -8.00
C ASP A 243 15.84 -13.43 -7.13
N ILE A 244 14.55 -13.28 -7.44
CA ILE A 244 13.62 -12.45 -6.66
C ILE A 244 13.20 -13.11 -5.32
N GLY A 245 13.69 -14.31 -5.02
CA GLY A 245 13.44 -15.00 -3.75
C GLY A 245 11.99 -15.46 -3.56
N VAL A 246 11.50 -15.30 -2.33
CA VAL A 246 10.17 -15.78 -1.89
C VAL A 246 9.03 -15.19 -2.72
N TRP A 247 9.21 -14.00 -3.30
CA TRP A 247 8.21 -13.36 -4.15
C TRP A 247 7.76 -14.23 -5.33
N TYR A 248 8.67 -15.03 -5.90
CA TYR A 248 8.30 -15.96 -6.97
C TYR A 248 7.30 -17.03 -6.49
N VAL A 249 7.40 -17.46 -5.24
CA VAL A 249 6.46 -18.41 -4.63
C VAL A 249 5.08 -17.76 -4.48
N PHE A 250 5.03 -16.50 -4.03
CA PHE A 250 3.77 -15.77 -3.90
C PHE A 250 3.09 -15.51 -5.26
N LEU A 251 3.84 -15.09 -6.27
CA LEU A 251 3.28 -14.89 -7.62
C LEU A 251 2.67 -16.19 -8.16
N LYS A 252 3.38 -17.32 -8.03
CA LYS A 252 2.85 -18.64 -8.43
C LYS A 252 1.60 -19.04 -7.64
N LEU A 253 1.60 -18.81 -6.32
CA LEU A 253 0.43 -19.07 -5.48
C LEU A 253 -0.76 -18.23 -5.94
N PHE A 254 -0.54 -16.96 -6.24
CA PHE A 254 -1.61 -16.07 -6.70
C PHE A 254 -2.15 -16.49 -8.06
N THR A 255 -1.30 -16.87 -9.01
CA THR A 255 -1.74 -17.42 -10.30
C THR A 255 -2.53 -18.70 -10.13
N PHE A 256 -2.09 -19.59 -9.24
CA PHE A 256 -2.80 -20.84 -8.95
C PHE A 256 -4.18 -20.58 -8.36
N VAL A 257 -4.29 -19.72 -7.33
CA VAL A 257 -5.56 -19.34 -6.72
C VAL A 257 -6.47 -18.65 -7.75
N ALA A 258 -5.91 -17.79 -8.60
CA ALA A 258 -6.65 -17.09 -9.66
C ALA A 258 -7.36 -18.04 -10.63
N CYS A 259 -6.80 -19.22 -10.94
CA CYS A 259 -7.49 -20.20 -11.77
C CYS A 259 -8.83 -20.61 -11.15
N PHE A 260 -8.86 -20.88 -9.84
CA PHE A 260 -10.10 -21.23 -9.12
C PHE A 260 -11.01 -20.02 -8.95
N THR A 261 -10.44 -18.86 -8.61
CA THR A 261 -11.24 -17.65 -8.40
C THR A 261 -11.98 -17.26 -9.67
N ASN A 262 -11.28 -17.20 -10.81
CA ASN A 262 -11.91 -16.87 -12.09
C ASN A 262 -12.90 -17.93 -12.53
N ALA A 263 -12.61 -19.22 -12.34
CA ALA A 263 -13.53 -20.30 -12.67
C ALA A 263 -14.80 -20.29 -11.80
N GLY A 264 -14.73 -19.80 -10.56
CA GLY A 264 -15.89 -19.69 -9.69
C GLY A 264 -16.66 -18.37 -9.83
N ILE A 265 -16.04 -17.33 -10.41
CA ILE A 265 -16.70 -16.04 -10.71
C ILE A 265 -17.52 -16.12 -12.01
N ILE A 266 -17.05 -16.90 -13.00
CA ILE A 266 -17.70 -17.11 -14.30
C ILE A 266 -18.84 -18.10 -14.16
#